data_AF-A0A938UJT8-F1
#
_entry.id   AF-A0A938UJT8-F1
#
_cell.length_a   1.000
_cell.length_b   1.000
_cell.length_c   1.000
_cell.angle_alpha   90.00
_cell.angle_beta   90.00
_cell.angle_gamma   90.00
#
_symmetry.space_group_name_H-M   'P 1'
#
loop_
_entity.id
_entity.type
_entity.pdbx_description
1 polymer ?
#
loop_
_entity_poly.entity_id
_entity_poly.type
_entity_poly.pdbx_seq_one_letter_code
_entity_poly.pdbx_strand_id
1 'polypeptide(L)'
;MAHKTIEGHERFLQTYPATPLAAELSAAMEPLYFERARSANTAAEYRSFLAAYPDGQLARRVKGDLAYVEMTAGVPDIAAMREFLREFPESDFAADAQRSLDLIAFKNETTVKHLGIRVEVAPNAAQPQRVQRGFVSVVAREYREHGIEVTFIPTGSEPSPDMQGWIRLDYDEAQASGTFGGSTILARCRVRLYNNAAPNQPVWDRTFEAPAEHLLKGTHGRDKTVFGNSRYPFWKQFFVPVSTWASTEARIQRLDYLEDVRAIDMRGDRIAVLFSRGGFDMVDVSSPLDPRVIDRYRRDDDLSSWNGIKLIDDEHVLIYGPDGAELVKRTAEKPVSLGKWEVPEVGAIFAVDAFDDTVLIAGNKGVFAIRTSSERRVAHRLLEGVYVGVDVHKPYIYLVQPTRVEVTSPKHLLRHLSGSPVVLSDGFTAKGSRIAGNSLMVFGKDEAVELSLANPARPQMVGRLAADEVGRVVDLAADGERTYLLGDRGLQIADPSGRSISDAVQVRGSQAIARRGRYVFVAGDRTLEVVDVGPYQVKDNAPASPAAQ
;
A
#
# COMPACT_ATOMS: atom_id res chain seq x y z
N MET A 1 -39.41 -16.10 10.92
CA MET A 1 -38.82 -16.70 9.70
C MET A 1 -37.45 -17.20 10.09
N ALA A 2 -37.18 -18.50 10.01
CA ALA A 2 -35.81 -18.99 10.22
C ALA A 2 -34.92 -18.45 9.09
N HIS A 3 -33.80 -17.81 9.42
CA HIS A 3 -32.86 -17.34 8.40
C HIS A 3 -32.36 -18.56 7.61
N LYS A 4 -32.47 -18.51 6.27
CA LYS A 4 -31.89 -19.54 5.39
C LYS A 4 -30.37 -19.40 5.46
N THR A 5 -29.70 -20.29 6.21
CA THR A 5 -28.24 -20.32 6.28
C THR A 5 -27.69 -21.54 5.56
N ILE A 6 -26.46 -21.44 5.10
CA ILE A 6 -25.72 -22.53 4.44
C ILE A 6 -25.61 -23.74 5.39
N GLU A 7 -25.28 -23.50 6.66
CA GLU A 7 -25.12 -24.56 7.67
C GLU A 7 -26.45 -25.25 7.99
N GLY A 8 -27.56 -24.48 7.98
CA GLY A 8 -28.90 -25.03 8.16
C GLY A 8 -29.29 -25.96 7.02
N HIS A 9 -28.95 -25.57 5.78
CA HIS A 9 -29.15 -26.40 4.59
C HIS A 9 -28.30 -27.67 4.61
N GLU A 10 -27.01 -27.56 4.92
CA GLU A 10 -26.11 -28.72 5.01
C GLU A 10 -26.57 -29.71 6.06
N ARG A 11 -26.94 -29.23 7.25
CA ARG A 11 -27.48 -30.07 8.32
C ARG A 11 -28.80 -30.74 7.91
N PHE A 12 -29.66 -30.03 7.19
CA PHE A 12 -30.91 -30.58 6.69
C PHE A 12 -30.67 -31.72 5.70
N LEU A 13 -29.80 -31.52 4.70
CA LEU A 13 -29.46 -32.57 3.73
C LEU A 13 -28.73 -33.75 4.36
N GLN A 14 -27.89 -33.53 5.37
CA GLN A 14 -27.26 -34.61 6.15
C GLN A 14 -28.29 -35.42 6.93
N THR A 15 -29.31 -34.77 7.50
CA THR A 15 -30.35 -35.43 8.31
C THR A 15 -31.37 -36.16 7.41
N TYR A 16 -31.67 -35.61 6.24
CA TYR A 16 -32.70 -36.10 5.33
C TYR A 16 -32.16 -36.29 3.89
N PRO A 17 -31.20 -37.19 3.66
CA PRO A 17 -30.50 -37.32 2.38
C PRO A 17 -31.41 -37.77 1.22
N ALA A 18 -32.55 -38.42 1.52
CA ALA A 18 -33.52 -38.90 0.52
C ALA A 18 -34.76 -38.00 0.41
N THR A 19 -34.70 -36.76 0.90
CA THR A 19 -35.84 -35.84 0.83
C THR A 19 -36.16 -35.45 -0.63
N PRO A 20 -37.44 -35.50 -1.06
CA PRO A 20 -37.82 -35.06 -2.40
C PRO A 20 -37.60 -33.55 -2.61
N LEU A 21 -37.45 -32.79 -1.53
CA LEU A 21 -37.19 -31.35 -1.56
C LEU A 21 -35.72 -31.00 -1.84
N ALA A 22 -34.82 -31.97 -1.94
CA ALA A 22 -33.38 -31.72 -2.03
C ALA A 22 -33.02 -30.85 -3.26
N ALA A 23 -33.61 -31.14 -4.42
CA ALA A 23 -33.35 -30.41 -5.65
C ALA A 23 -33.86 -28.96 -5.59
N GLU A 24 -35.08 -28.75 -5.09
CA GLU A 24 -35.67 -27.42 -4.94
C GLU A 24 -34.90 -26.56 -3.92
N LEU A 25 -34.53 -27.16 -2.78
CA LEU A 25 -33.73 -26.50 -1.76
C LEU A 25 -32.33 -26.16 -2.28
N SER A 26 -31.69 -27.06 -3.01
CA SER A 26 -30.38 -26.80 -3.62
C SER A 26 -30.46 -25.60 -4.57
N ALA A 27 -31.44 -25.57 -5.49
CA ALA A 27 -31.62 -24.43 -6.40
C ALA A 27 -31.88 -23.11 -5.64
N ALA A 28 -32.65 -23.15 -4.54
CA ALA A 28 -32.92 -21.96 -3.72
C ALA A 28 -31.70 -21.49 -2.91
N MET A 29 -30.75 -22.38 -2.62
CA MET A 29 -29.53 -22.08 -1.86
C MET A 29 -28.34 -21.71 -2.74
N GLU A 30 -28.38 -22.04 -4.04
CA GLU A 30 -27.31 -21.75 -5.01
C GLU A 30 -26.79 -20.30 -4.91
N PRO A 31 -27.63 -19.23 -4.86
CA PRO A 31 -27.12 -17.87 -4.73
C PRO A 31 -26.33 -17.60 -3.45
N LEU A 32 -26.70 -18.23 -2.33
CA LEU A 32 -25.98 -18.06 -1.05
C LEU A 32 -24.62 -18.74 -1.08
N TYR A 33 -24.52 -19.93 -1.69
CA TYR A 33 -23.24 -20.60 -1.91
C TYR A 33 -22.35 -19.82 -2.90
N PHE A 34 -22.95 -19.22 -3.92
CA PHE A 34 -22.21 -18.38 -4.86
C PHE A 34 -21.65 -17.14 -4.15
N GLU A 35 -22.46 -16.43 -3.37
CA GLU A 35 -21.99 -15.28 -2.59
C GLU A 35 -20.89 -15.68 -1.60
N ARG A 36 -20.98 -16.85 -0.95
CA ARG A 36 -19.88 -17.37 -0.12
C ARG A 36 -18.60 -17.57 -0.93
N ALA A 37 -18.68 -18.23 -2.08
CA ALA A 37 -17.52 -18.47 -2.92
C ALA A 37 -16.91 -17.16 -3.45
N ARG A 38 -17.77 -16.21 -3.82
CA ARG A 38 -17.41 -14.87 -4.29
C ARG A 38 -16.78 -14.02 -3.20
N SER A 39 -17.31 -14.03 -1.98
CA SER A 39 -16.72 -13.33 -0.82
C SER A 39 -15.35 -13.89 -0.46
N ALA A 40 -15.16 -15.21 -0.58
CA ALA A 40 -13.85 -15.82 -0.37
C ALA A 40 -12.88 -15.54 -1.54
N ASN A 41 -13.41 -15.42 -2.76
CA ASN A 41 -12.69 -15.16 -4.00
C ASN A 41 -11.44 -16.04 -4.17
N THR A 42 -11.58 -17.34 -3.93
CA THR A 42 -10.49 -18.32 -4.09
C THR A 42 -10.87 -19.41 -5.06
N ALA A 43 -9.88 -19.94 -5.79
CA ALA A 43 -10.09 -21.07 -6.68
C ALA A 43 -10.68 -22.29 -5.95
N ALA A 44 -10.31 -22.51 -4.68
CA ALA A 44 -10.82 -23.62 -3.88
C ALA A 44 -12.33 -23.50 -3.61
N GLU A 45 -12.81 -22.32 -3.26
CA GLU A 45 -14.23 -22.10 -2.98
C GLU A 45 -15.09 -22.12 -4.25
N TYR A 46 -14.59 -21.57 -5.38
CA TYR A 46 -15.28 -21.70 -6.66
C TYR A 46 -15.34 -23.14 -7.17
N ARG A 47 -14.26 -23.93 -7.02
CA ARG A 47 -14.30 -25.37 -7.34
C ARG A 47 -15.28 -26.13 -6.45
N SER A 48 -15.34 -25.78 -5.16
CA SER A 48 -16.30 -26.38 -4.21
C SER A 48 -17.74 -26.06 -4.61
N PHE A 49 -18.00 -24.83 -5.04
CA PHE A 49 -19.29 -24.43 -5.60
C PHE A 49 -19.64 -25.27 -6.84
N LEU A 50 -18.73 -25.40 -7.81
CA LEU A 50 -18.97 -26.14 -9.05
C LEU A 50 -19.15 -27.65 -8.81
N ALA A 51 -18.56 -28.20 -7.75
CA ALA A 51 -18.79 -29.59 -7.35
C ALA A 51 -20.21 -29.78 -6.76
N ALA A 52 -20.73 -28.79 -6.04
CA ALA A 52 -22.07 -28.82 -5.46
C ALA A 52 -23.17 -28.48 -6.49
N TYR A 53 -22.88 -27.60 -7.44
CA TYR A 53 -23.82 -27.08 -8.44
C TYR A 53 -23.25 -27.15 -9.87
N PRO A 54 -22.92 -28.35 -10.40
CA PRO A 54 -22.26 -28.48 -11.70
C PRO A 54 -23.13 -27.99 -12.88
N ASP A 55 -24.45 -28.14 -12.74
CA ASP A 55 -25.48 -27.76 -13.72
C ASP A 55 -26.39 -26.62 -13.20
N GLY A 56 -25.95 -25.92 -12.15
CA GLY A 56 -26.69 -24.80 -11.57
C GLY A 56 -26.80 -23.58 -12.50
N GLN A 57 -27.73 -22.68 -12.22
CA GLN A 57 -27.96 -21.49 -13.06
C GLN A 57 -26.74 -20.55 -13.05
N LEU A 58 -25.96 -20.55 -11.98
CA LEU A 58 -24.75 -19.75 -11.80
C LEU A 58 -23.47 -20.51 -12.18
N ALA A 59 -23.55 -21.81 -12.51
CA ALA A 59 -22.37 -22.65 -12.78
C ALA A 59 -21.47 -22.07 -13.88
N ARG A 60 -22.06 -21.52 -14.96
CA ARG A 60 -21.29 -20.91 -16.06
C ARG A 60 -20.56 -19.65 -15.61
N ARG A 61 -21.23 -18.77 -14.85
CA ARG A 61 -20.64 -17.56 -14.26
C ARG A 61 -19.50 -17.91 -13.30
N VAL A 62 -19.68 -18.92 -12.44
CA VAL A 62 -18.64 -19.42 -11.53
C VAL A 62 -17.46 -20.05 -12.25
N LYS A 63 -17.66 -20.73 -13.38
CA LYS A 63 -16.56 -21.22 -14.23
C LYS A 63 -15.70 -20.06 -14.74
N GLY A 64 -16.34 -18.96 -15.17
CA GLY A 64 -15.64 -17.74 -15.53
C GLY A 64 -14.86 -17.15 -14.35
N ASP A 65 -15.51 -17.02 -13.18
CA ASP A 65 -14.85 -16.47 -11.99
C ASP A 65 -13.65 -17.31 -11.53
N LEU A 66 -13.78 -18.64 -11.57
CA LEU A 66 -12.67 -19.57 -11.34
C LEU A 66 -11.54 -19.36 -12.35
N ALA A 67 -11.86 -19.30 -13.64
CA ALA A 67 -10.88 -19.12 -14.71
C ALA A 67 -10.10 -17.80 -14.54
N TYR A 68 -10.77 -16.71 -14.14
CA TYR A 68 -10.11 -15.44 -13.86
C TYR A 68 -9.17 -15.52 -12.64
N VAL A 69 -9.62 -16.13 -11.53
CA VAL A 69 -8.78 -16.29 -10.33
C VAL A 69 -7.57 -17.18 -10.60
N GLU A 70 -7.73 -18.25 -11.38
CA GLU A 70 -6.62 -19.13 -11.77
C GLU A 70 -5.64 -18.41 -12.72
N MET A 71 -6.16 -17.65 -13.69
CA MET A 71 -5.36 -16.84 -14.62
C MET A 71 -4.54 -15.78 -13.88
N THR A 72 -5.12 -15.11 -12.89
CA THR A 72 -4.47 -14.03 -12.12
C THR A 72 -3.65 -14.53 -10.93
N ALA A 73 -3.67 -15.83 -10.62
CA ALA A 73 -2.76 -16.45 -9.66
C ALA A 73 -1.31 -16.51 -10.17
N GLY A 74 -1.10 -16.39 -11.48
CA GLY A 74 0.20 -16.11 -12.08
C GLY A 74 0.28 -14.68 -12.62
N VAL A 75 1.24 -14.43 -13.51
CA VAL A 75 1.33 -13.18 -14.27
C VAL A 75 0.57 -13.35 -15.59
N PRO A 76 -0.70 -12.91 -15.69
CA PRO A 76 -1.45 -13.02 -16.94
C PRO A 76 -0.78 -12.21 -18.04
N ASP A 77 -0.98 -12.62 -19.30
CA ASP A 77 -0.64 -11.80 -20.45
C ASP A 77 -1.90 -11.25 -21.14
N ILE A 78 -1.69 -10.32 -22.07
CA ILE A 78 -2.77 -9.67 -22.83
C ILE A 78 -3.61 -10.68 -23.62
N ALA A 79 -2.99 -11.75 -24.13
CA ALA A 79 -3.68 -12.76 -24.94
C ALA A 79 -4.64 -13.59 -24.07
N ALA A 80 -4.19 -14.02 -22.89
CA ALA A 80 -5.00 -14.73 -21.91
C ALA A 80 -6.20 -13.90 -21.46
N MET A 81 -6.03 -12.60 -21.20
CA MET A 81 -7.15 -11.72 -20.82
C MET A 81 -8.19 -11.56 -21.93
N ARG A 82 -7.75 -11.42 -23.19
CA ARG A 82 -8.66 -11.34 -24.35
C ARG A 82 -9.42 -12.64 -24.56
N GLU A 83 -8.74 -13.76 -24.39
CA GLU A 83 -9.35 -15.08 -24.49
C GLU A 83 -10.39 -15.31 -23.40
N PHE A 84 -10.06 -14.94 -22.15
CA PHE A 84 -10.99 -14.97 -21.03
C PHE A 84 -12.28 -14.18 -21.32
N LEU A 85 -12.17 -12.96 -21.84
CA LEU A 85 -13.34 -12.13 -22.20
C LEU A 85 -14.19 -12.74 -23.31
N ARG A 86 -13.56 -13.48 -24.24
CA ARG A 86 -14.25 -14.18 -25.33
C ARG A 86 -15.01 -15.40 -24.82
N GLU A 87 -14.41 -16.15 -23.90
CA GLU A 87 -14.99 -17.39 -23.36
C GLU A 87 -16.03 -17.14 -22.26
N PHE A 88 -15.81 -16.15 -21.40
CA PHE A 88 -16.62 -15.89 -20.19
C PHE A 88 -17.11 -14.43 -20.08
N PRO A 89 -17.86 -13.90 -21.06
CA PRO A 89 -18.36 -12.53 -21.00
C PRO A 89 -19.34 -12.27 -19.84
N GLU A 90 -19.94 -13.31 -19.27
CA GLU A 90 -20.85 -13.24 -18.12
C GLU A 90 -20.18 -13.33 -16.73
N SER A 91 -18.85 -13.51 -16.67
CA SER A 91 -18.11 -13.53 -15.39
C SER A 91 -18.20 -12.19 -14.66
N ASP A 92 -18.15 -12.22 -13.33
CA ASP A 92 -18.07 -11.00 -12.50
C ASP A 92 -16.78 -10.23 -12.72
N PHE A 93 -15.74 -10.88 -13.25
CA PHE A 93 -14.46 -10.28 -13.55
C PHE A 93 -14.29 -9.86 -15.01
N ALA A 94 -15.30 -10.01 -15.86
CA ALA A 94 -15.23 -9.55 -17.25
C ALA A 94 -14.97 -8.03 -17.33
N ALA A 95 -15.65 -7.23 -16.50
CA ALA A 95 -15.41 -5.79 -16.44
C ALA A 95 -13.99 -5.44 -15.99
N ASP A 96 -13.43 -6.19 -15.03
CA ASP A 96 -12.08 -6.00 -14.53
C ASP A 96 -11.02 -6.42 -15.55
N ALA A 97 -11.23 -7.54 -16.25
CA ALA A 97 -10.36 -7.96 -17.35
C ALA A 97 -10.33 -6.92 -18.47
N GLN A 98 -11.51 -6.43 -18.90
CA GLN A 98 -11.60 -5.37 -19.92
C GLN A 98 -10.89 -4.10 -19.47
N ARG A 99 -11.12 -3.65 -18.23
CA ARG A 99 -10.43 -2.47 -17.69
C ARG A 99 -8.91 -2.63 -17.68
N SER A 100 -8.40 -3.83 -17.39
CA SER A 100 -6.95 -4.10 -17.48
C SER A 100 -6.43 -3.83 -18.87
N LEU A 101 -7.12 -4.37 -19.88
CA LEU A 101 -6.73 -4.20 -21.27
C LEU A 101 -6.77 -2.73 -21.68
N ASP A 102 -7.81 -2.01 -21.27
CA ASP A 102 -7.97 -0.58 -21.56
C ASP A 102 -6.85 0.24 -20.90
N LEU A 103 -6.55 -0.04 -19.63
CA LEU A 103 -5.47 0.64 -18.91
C LEU A 103 -4.07 0.28 -19.43
N ILE A 104 -3.85 -0.95 -19.91
CA ILE A 104 -2.60 -1.34 -20.56
C ILE A 104 -2.45 -0.63 -21.90
N ALA A 105 -3.52 -0.57 -22.70
CA ALA A 105 -3.52 0.20 -23.95
C ALA A 105 -3.21 1.67 -23.67
N PHE A 106 -3.88 2.26 -22.67
CA PHE A 106 -3.65 3.64 -22.26
C PHE A 106 -2.23 3.87 -21.70
N LYS A 107 -1.69 2.93 -20.92
CA LYS A 107 -0.29 2.96 -20.48
C LYS A 107 0.64 3.00 -21.69
N ASN A 108 0.44 2.12 -22.66
CA ASN A 108 1.28 2.05 -23.86
C ASN A 108 1.18 3.32 -24.72
N GLU A 109 -0.03 3.88 -24.87
CA GLU A 109 -0.27 5.14 -25.58
C GLU A 109 0.34 6.36 -24.90
N THR A 110 0.36 6.37 -23.57
CA THR A 110 0.86 7.50 -22.77
C THR A 110 2.28 7.30 -22.27
N THR A 111 2.95 6.21 -22.66
CA THR A 111 4.33 5.92 -22.25
C THR A 111 5.29 6.98 -22.78
N VAL A 112 6.09 7.55 -21.88
CA VAL A 112 7.10 8.56 -22.19
C VAL A 112 8.45 7.88 -22.38
N LYS A 113 8.91 7.82 -23.64
CA LYS A 113 10.25 7.33 -24.00
C LYS A 113 11.22 8.47 -24.29
N HIS A 114 10.69 9.61 -24.73
CA HIS A 114 11.41 10.83 -25.02
C HIS A 114 10.73 11.98 -24.27
N LEU A 115 11.48 12.54 -23.32
CA LEU A 115 11.01 13.53 -22.37
C LEU A 115 11.67 14.89 -22.60
N GLY A 116 10.84 15.91 -22.78
CA GLY A 116 11.27 17.30 -22.73
C GLY A 116 11.50 17.77 -21.28
N ILE A 117 12.54 18.56 -21.00
CA ILE A 117 12.72 19.19 -19.68
C ILE A 117 12.84 20.70 -19.86
N ARG A 118 11.91 21.42 -19.23
CA ARG A 118 11.94 22.88 -19.09
C ARG A 118 12.20 23.24 -17.64
N VAL A 119 13.24 24.05 -17.40
CA VAL A 119 13.53 24.59 -16.07
C VAL A 119 13.33 26.10 -16.08
N GLU A 120 12.43 26.57 -15.23
CA GLU A 120 12.12 27.97 -14.98
C GLU A 120 12.61 28.31 -13.58
N VAL A 121 13.63 29.17 -13.52
CA VAL A 121 14.22 29.61 -12.26
C VAL A 121 13.79 31.05 -12.01
N ALA A 122 13.15 31.28 -10.86
CA ALA A 122 12.67 32.60 -10.50
C ALA A 122 13.84 33.60 -10.38
N PRO A 123 13.64 34.88 -10.76
CA PRO A 123 14.73 35.87 -10.78
C PRO A 123 15.38 36.13 -9.41
N ASN A 124 14.68 35.83 -8.31
CA ASN A 124 15.16 35.97 -6.94
C ASN A 124 16.05 34.81 -6.45
N ALA A 125 16.16 33.72 -7.20
CA ALA A 125 17.02 32.60 -6.85
C ALA A 125 18.51 33.00 -6.90
N ALA A 126 19.29 32.54 -5.92
CA ALA A 126 20.74 32.69 -5.97
C ALA A 126 21.33 31.88 -7.13
N GLN A 127 22.00 32.55 -8.09
CA GLN A 127 22.70 31.94 -9.22
C GLN A 127 21.77 31.10 -10.16
N PRO A 128 20.77 31.71 -10.81
CA PRO A 128 19.73 30.98 -11.54
C PRO A 128 20.27 30.06 -12.65
N GLN A 129 21.34 30.45 -13.35
CA GLN A 129 21.94 29.62 -14.40
C GLN A 129 22.64 28.37 -13.84
N ARG A 130 23.11 28.41 -12.59
CA ARG A 130 23.74 27.24 -11.94
C ARG A 130 22.67 26.27 -11.47
N VAL A 131 21.57 26.77 -10.89
CA VAL A 131 20.39 25.97 -10.53
C VAL A 131 19.87 25.23 -11.77
N GLN A 132 19.66 25.98 -12.87
CA GLN A 132 19.20 25.42 -14.13
C GLN A 132 20.12 24.31 -14.65
N ARG A 133 21.44 24.53 -14.74
CA ARG A 133 22.41 23.51 -15.16
C ARG A 133 22.43 22.29 -14.24
N GLY A 134 22.27 22.49 -12.94
CA GLY A 134 22.20 21.41 -11.95
C GLY A 134 21.00 20.50 -12.18
N PHE A 135 19.79 21.06 -12.31
CA PHE A 135 18.58 20.31 -12.63
C PHE A 135 18.69 19.57 -13.94
N VAL A 136 19.11 20.27 -15.00
CA VAL A 136 19.33 19.71 -16.33
C VAL A 136 20.24 18.47 -16.25
N SER A 137 21.38 18.57 -15.55
CA SER A 137 22.34 17.48 -15.43
C SER A 137 21.82 16.30 -14.61
N VAL A 138 21.18 16.56 -13.46
CA VAL A 138 20.71 15.49 -12.57
C VAL A 138 19.54 14.75 -13.22
N VAL A 139 18.50 15.48 -13.62
CA VAL A 139 17.30 14.87 -14.22
C VAL A 139 17.67 14.09 -15.48
N ALA A 140 18.52 14.63 -16.36
CA ALA A 140 18.91 13.88 -17.55
C ALA A 140 19.77 12.64 -17.26
N ARG A 141 20.48 12.57 -16.13
CA ARG A 141 21.19 11.35 -15.72
C ARG A 141 20.19 10.31 -15.23
N GLU A 142 19.36 10.67 -14.25
CA GLU A 142 18.41 9.73 -13.63
C GLU A 142 17.45 9.12 -14.68
N TYR A 143 16.91 9.93 -15.59
CA TYR A 143 15.96 9.43 -16.60
C TYR A 143 16.62 8.53 -17.66
N ARG A 144 17.89 8.81 -18.01
CA ARG A 144 18.62 7.94 -18.95
C ARG A 144 18.96 6.59 -18.33
N GLU A 145 19.20 6.53 -17.03
CA GLU A 145 19.38 5.27 -16.30
C GLU A 145 18.12 4.38 -16.37
N HIS A 146 16.94 5.00 -16.55
CA HIS A 146 15.67 4.32 -16.82
C HIS A 146 15.33 4.17 -18.32
N GLY A 147 16.28 4.43 -19.22
CA GLY A 147 16.09 4.27 -20.67
C GLY A 147 15.22 5.36 -21.32
N ILE A 148 15.01 6.49 -20.65
CA ILE A 148 14.24 7.63 -21.19
C ILE A 148 15.22 8.61 -21.86
N GLU A 149 14.98 8.90 -23.13
CA GLU A 149 15.69 9.96 -23.85
C GLU A 149 15.25 11.32 -23.33
N VAL A 150 16.19 12.23 -23.11
CA VAL A 150 15.91 13.53 -22.51
C VAL A 150 16.40 14.66 -23.42
N THR A 151 15.51 15.61 -23.71
CA THR A 151 15.82 16.82 -24.47
C THR A 151 15.46 18.07 -23.67
N PHE A 152 16.33 19.07 -23.68
CA PHE A 152 16.08 20.32 -22.96
C PHE A 152 15.26 21.29 -23.79
N ILE A 153 14.21 21.82 -23.19
CA ILE A 153 13.35 22.83 -23.77
C ILE A 153 13.84 24.19 -23.27
N PRO A 154 14.28 25.10 -24.16
CA PRO A 154 14.67 26.45 -23.76
C PRO A 154 13.53 27.17 -23.05
N THR A 155 13.86 28.03 -22.07
CA THR A 155 12.87 28.83 -21.35
C THR A 155 12.05 29.66 -22.34
N GLY A 156 10.72 29.59 -22.23
CA GLY A 156 9.79 30.28 -23.12
C GLY A 156 9.56 29.63 -24.50
N SER A 157 10.23 28.52 -24.81
CA SER A 157 9.97 27.73 -26.03
C SER A 157 8.98 26.61 -25.74
N GLU A 158 8.09 26.30 -26.68
CA GLU A 158 7.15 25.17 -26.57
C GLU A 158 7.86 23.80 -26.71
N PRO A 159 7.32 22.73 -26.11
CA PRO A 159 7.83 21.38 -26.33
C PRO A 159 7.72 20.99 -27.81
N SER A 160 8.66 20.19 -28.28
CA SER A 160 8.66 19.73 -29.67
C SER A 160 7.60 18.62 -29.88
N PRO A 161 6.92 18.55 -31.04
CA PRO A 161 5.86 17.58 -31.28
C PRO A 161 6.27 16.09 -31.19
N ASP A 162 7.56 15.80 -31.34
CA ASP A 162 8.15 14.45 -31.24
C ASP A 162 8.29 13.96 -29.78
N MET A 163 8.21 14.86 -28.80
CA MET A 163 8.22 14.51 -27.38
C MET A 163 6.87 13.89 -26.99
N GLN A 164 6.88 12.74 -26.30
CA GLN A 164 5.63 12.16 -25.77
C GLN A 164 5.17 12.85 -24.48
N GLY A 165 6.11 13.44 -23.75
CA GLY A 165 5.82 14.23 -22.55
C GLY A 165 6.91 15.24 -22.26
N TRP A 166 6.63 16.15 -21.34
CA TRP A 166 7.63 17.12 -20.87
C TRP A 166 7.42 17.49 -19.42
N ILE A 167 8.52 17.74 -18.71
CA ILE A 167 8.54 18.23 -17.34
C ILE A 167 8.77 19.74 -17.33
N ARG A 168 7.95 20.46 -16.57
CA ARG A 168 8.21 21.82 -16.13
C ARG A 168 8.69 21.82 -14.68
N LEU A 169 9.84 22.45 -14.46
CA LEU A 169 10.44 22.66 -13.15
C LEU A 169 10.38 24.15 -12.85
N ASP A 170 9.54 24.57 -11.91
CA ASP A 170 9.49 25.94 -11.42
C ASP A 170 10.22 26.01 -10.09
N TYR A 171 11.34 26.73 -10.06
CA TYR A 171 12.16 26.90 -8.88
C TYR A 171 12.09 28.34 -8.34
N ASP A 172 11.84 28.50 -7.05
CA ASP A 172 11.98 29.78 -6.35
C ASP A 172 12.71 29.64 -5.00
N GLU A 173 13.21 30.76 -4.51
CA GLU A 173 13.75 30.88 -3.15
C GLU A 173 12.97 31.95 -2.40
N ALA A 174 12.28 31.55 -1.33
CA ALA A 174 11.48 32.46 -0.52
C ALA A 174 11.88 32.35 0.95
N GLN A 175 11.69 33.42 1.73
CA GLN A 175 11.81 33.30 3.19
C GLN A 175 10.77 32.30 3.71
N ALA A 176 11.21 31.40 4.59
CA ALA A 176 10.34 30.46 5.25
C ALA A 176 9.27 31.23 6.05
N SER A 177 8.00 30.91 5.83
CA SER A 177 6.94 31.37 6.71
C SER A 177 6.84 30.46 7.94
N GLY A 178 6.51 31.03 9.10
CA GLY A 178 6.19 30.24 10.30
C GLY A 178 7.39 29.68 11.08
N THR A 179 7.30 28.40 11.46
CA THR A 179 8.11 27.73 12.50
C THR A 179 9.60 27.58 12.18
N PHE A 180 10.03 27.81 10.95
CA PHE A 180 11.44 27.73 10.55
C PHE A 180 12.26 28.99 10.87
N GLY A 181 11.63 30.02 11.46
CA GLY A 181 12.25 31.31 11.77
C GLY A 181 12.47 32.14 10.50
N GLY A 182 12.11 33.43 10.54
CA GLY A 182 12.10 34.31 9.35
C GLY A 182 13.45 34.53 8.66
N SER A 183 14.54 33.97 9.18
CA SER A 183 15.87 33.99 8.56
C SER A 183 16.15 32.81 7.62
N THR A 184 15.36 31.74 7.68
CA THR A 184 15.58 30.55 6.83
C THR A 184 15.02 30.84 5.44
N ILE A 185 15.82 30.66 4.40
CA ILE A 185 15.34 30.68 3.02
C ILE A 185 14.92 29.25 2.69
N LEU A 186 13.73 29.06 2.12
CA LEU A 186 13.26 27.80 1.55
C LEU A 186 13.45 27.84 0.03
N ALA A 187 14.10 26.82 -0.47
CA ALA A 187 14.11 26.45 -1.87
C ALA A 187 12.81 25.68 -2.14
N ARG A 188 11.95 26.22 -3.01
CA ARG A 188 10.74 25.54 -3.48
C ARG A 188 10.96 25.12 -4.92
N CYS A 189 10.66 23.86 -5.22
CA CYS A 189 10.66 23.35 -6.58
C CYS A 189 9.32 22.69 -6.87
N ARG A 190 8.50 23.29 -7.73
CA ARG A 190 7.31 22.66 -8.27
C ARG A 190 7.66 21.94 -9.56
N VAL A 191 7.30 20.67 -9.64
CA VAL A 191 7.61 19.78 -10.74
C VAL A 191 6.28 19.32 -11.33
N ARG A 192 6.12 19.49 -12.64
CA ARG A 192 4.90 19.18 -13.36
C ARG A 192 5.23 18.36 -14.60
N LEU A 193 4.68 17.17 -14.72
CA LEU A 193 4.78 16.34 -15.92
C LEU A 193 3.53 16.55 -16.75
N TYR A 194 3.72 16.78 -18.04
CA TYR A 194 2.67 16.93 -19.02
C TYR A 194 2.80 15.83 -20.06
N ASN A 195 1.66 15.29 -20.49
CA ASN A 195 1.58 14.48 -21.69
C ASN A 195 1.34 15.40 -22.89
N ASN A 196 1.99 15.16 -24.02
CA ASN A 196 1.83 16.00 -25.21
C ASN A 196 0.39 15.98 -25.78
N ALA A 197 -0.36 14.91 -25.54
CA ALA A 197 -1.79 14.83 -25.87
C ALA A 197 -2.68 15.75 -24.99
N ALA A 198 -2.19 16.18 -23.83
CA ALA A 198 -2.90 17.03 -22.88
C ALA A 198 -1.97 18.12 -22.30
N PRO A 199 -1.43 19.04 -23.12
CA PRO A 199 -0.34 19.92 -22.73
C PRO A 199 -0.72 20.95 -21.65
N ASN A 200 -2.01 21.16 -21.41
CA ASN A 200 -2.53 22.12 -20.43
C ASN A 200 -2.84 21.51 -19.07
N GLN A 201 -2.84 20.19 -18.94
CA GLN A 201 -3.18 19.50 -17.71
C GLN A 201 -2.01 18.60 -17.30
N PRO A 202 -1.30 18.90 -16.20
CA PRO A 202 -0.23 18.03 -15.77
C PRO A 202 -0.81 16.68 -15.34
N VAL A 203 -0.23 15.60 -15.87
CA VAL A 203 -0.54 14.22 -15.46
C VAL A 203 0.12 13.87 -14.12
N TRP A 204 1.11 14.67 -13.70
CA TRP A 204 1.73 14.62 -12.38
C TRP A 204 2.16 16.04 -11.97
N ASP A 205 1.90 16.43 -10.72
CA ASP A 205 2.19 17.77 -10.19
C ASP A 205 2.51 17.68 -8.70
N ARG A 206 3.74 18.04 -8.30
CA ARG A 206 4.14 18.12 -6.90
C ARG A 206 5.06 19.29 -6.62
N THR A 207 5.05 19.75 -5.39
CA THR A 207 5.95 20.77 -4.87
C THR A 207 6.85 20.16 -3.80
N PHE A 208 8.15 20.41 -3.93
CA PHE A 208 9.17 20.07 -2.95
C PHE A 208 9.66 21.36 -2.29
N GLU A 209 9.86 21.32 -0.98
CA GLU A 209 10.42 22.44 -0.21
C GLU A 209 11.59 21.92 0.62
N ALA A 210 12.70 22.66 0.62
CA ALA A 210 13.85 22.36 1.45
C ALA A 210 14.52 23.64 1.95
N PRO A 211 15.16 23.64 3.13
CA PRO A 211 16.02 24.73 3.55
C PRO A 211 17.11 24.98 2.52
N ALA A 212 17.18 26.22 2.04
CA ALA A 212 18.20 26.70 1.14
C ALA A 212 19.44 27.10 1.96
N GLU A 213 20.30 26.14 2.31
CA GLU A 213 21.46 26.37 3.20
C GLU A 213 22.63 27.14 2.56
N HIS A 214 22.36 27.99 1.57
CA HIS A 214 23.40 28.78 0.89
C HIS A 214 24.03 29.89 1.75
N LEU A 215 23.55 30.09 2.98
CA LEU A 215 24.02 31.13 3.90
C LEU A 215 25.00 30.65 4.99
N LEU A 216 25.48 29.41 4.96
CA LEU A 216 26.72 29.10 5.67
C LEU A 216 27.85 29.79 4.91
N LYS A 217 28.19 31.04 5.31
CA LYS A 217 29.45 31.72 4.99
C LYS A 217 30.59 30.76 5.31
N GLY A 218 30.95 29.92 4.34
CA GLY A 218 32.18 29.18 4.40
C GLY A 218 33.29 30.21 4.50
N THR A 219 34.19 30.01 5.44
CA THR A 219 35.37 30.84 5.76
C THR A 219 36.28 31.14 4.54
N HIS A 220 35.95 30.66 3.34
CA HIS A 220 36.74 30.69 2.11
C HIS A 220 35.96 31.16 0.85
N GLY A 221 34.83 31.87 0.97
CA GLY A 221 34.22 32.55 -0.18
C GLY A 221 33.71 31.64 -1.32
N ARG A 222 33.44 30.36 -1.03
CA ARG A 222 32.78 29.45 -1.99
C ARG A 222 31.30 29.34 -1.64
N ASP A 223 30.47 29.94 -2.48
CA ASP A 223 29.02 29.83 -2.41
C ASP A 223 28.59 28.36 -2.53
N LYS A 224 28.13 27.80 -1.40
CA LYS A 224 27.47 26.50 -1.33
C LYS A 224 26.01 26.67 -1.73
N THR A 225 25.72 26.78 -3.02
CA THR A 225 24.33 26.65 -3.46
C THR A 225 23.86 25.21 -3.29
N VAL A 226 22.58 25.04 -2.94
CA VAL A 226 21.87 23.75 -2.74
C VAL A 226 22.14 22.75 -3.86
N PHE A 227 22.42 23.23 -5.08
CA PHE A 227 22.58 22.43 -6.29
C PHE A 227 24.02 22.22 -6.76
N GLY A 228 25.00 22.81 -6.08
CA GLY A 228 26.41 22.71 -6.46
C GLY A 228 27.06 21.37 -6.12
N ASN A 229 26.44 20.58 -5.24
CA ASN A 229 26.96 19.31 -4.77
C ASN A 229 25.85 18.25 -4.87
N SER A 230 26.02 17.26 -5.74
CA SER A 230 25.07 16.14 -5.97
C SER A 230 24.78 15.31 -4.72
N ARG A 231 25.51 15.54 -3.62
CA ARG A 231 25.33 14.89 -2.31
C ARG A 231 24.25 15.52 -1.43
N TYR A 232 23.60 16.60 -1.86
CA TYR A 232 22.58 17.26 -1.04
C TYR A 232 21.36 16.33 -0.85
N PRO A 233 20.83 16.16 0.39
CA PRO A 233 19.66 15.33 0.65
C PRO A 233 18.45 15.69 -0.21
N PHE A 234 18.36 16.96 -0.63
CA PHE A 234 17.37 17.42 -1.61
C PHE A 234 17.35 16.53 -2.84
N TRP A 235 18.49 16.17 -3.44
CA TRP A 235 18.50 15.31 -4.64
C TRP A 235 18.02 13.89 -4.37
N LYS A 236 18.30 13.37 -3.17
CA LYS A 236 17.77 12.08 -2.72
C LYS A 236 16.27 12.14 -2.45
N GLN A 237 15.73 13.29 -2.07
CA GLN A 237 14.28 13.50 -1.89
C GLN A 237 13.61 13.87 -3.23
N PHE A 238 14.36 14.49 -4.13
CA PHE A 238 14.02 14.89 -5.49
C PHE A 238 14.21 13.73 -6.46
N PHE A 239 13.85 12.52 -6.03
CA PHE A 239 13.57 11.49 -7.01
C PHE A 239 12.16 11.76 -7.51
N VAL A 240 12.04 11.95 -8.81
CA VAL A 240 10.76 11.88 -9.46
C VAL A 240 10.76 10.50 -10.13
N PRO A 241 10.25 9.44 -9.47
CA PRO A 241 9.75 8.32 -10.22
C PRO A 241 8.58 8.90 -11.00
N VAL A 242 8.88 9.44 -12.17
CA VAL A 242 7.85 9.83 -13.09
C VAL A 242 7.22 8.53 -13.50
N SER A 243 5.95 8.38 -13.14
CA SER A 243 5.07 7.43 -13.79
C SER A 243 5.41 7.47 -15.27
N THR A 244 5.84 6.35 -15.81
CA THR A 244 6.27 6.32 -17.22
C THR A 244 5.11 6.63 -18.16
N TRP A 245 3.89 6.74 -17.64
CA TRP A 245 2.64 6.97 -18.35
C TRP A 245 1.67 7.84 -17.52
N ALA A 246 0.49 8.15 -18.05
CA ALA A 246 -0.50 8.96 -17.33
C ALA A 246 -1.25 8.14 -16.26
N SER A 247 -0.68 7.94 -15.07
CA SER A 247 -1.26 7.04 -14.04
C SER A 247 -2.61 7.49 -13.45
N THR A 248 -3.20 8.60 -13.90
CA THR A 248 -4.45 9.14 -13.34
C THR A 248 -5.62 8.18 -13.52
N GLU A 249 -5.64 7.42 -14.61
CA GLU A 249 -6.67 6.42 -14.91
C GLU A 249 -6.60 5.19 -13.99
N ALA A 250 -5.45 4.96 -13.35
CA ALA A 250 -5.34 3.90 -12.33
C ALA A 250 -6.16 4.24 -11.07
N ARG A 251 -6.48 5.52 -10.81
CA ARG A 251 -7.32 5.92 -9.67
C ARG A 251 -8.78 5.85 -10.06
N ILE A 252 -9.48 4.85 -9.57
CA ILE A 252 -10.85 4.55 -10.01
C ILE A 252 -11.93 5.12 -9.10
N GLN A 253 -11.63 5.31 -7.81
CA GLN A 253 -12.63 5.76 -6.84
C GLN A 253 -11.99 6.50 -5.66
N ARG A 254 -12.77 7.37 -5.02
CA ARG A 254 -12.37 8.10 -3.81
C ARG A 254 -13.53 8.20 -2.83
N LEU A 255 -13.23 8.04 -1.55
CA LEU A 255 -14.07 8.46 -0.44
C LEU A 255 -13.43 9.64 0.27
N ASP A 256 -14.22 10.68 0.53
CA ASP A 256 -13.80 11.86 1.27
C ASP A 256 -14.26 11.78 2.73
N TYR A 257 -13.38 12.21 3.63
CA TYR A 257 -13.63 12.28 5.06
C TYR A 257 -13.52 13.71 5.57
N LEU A 258 -14.19 14.00 6.68
CA LEU A 258 -14.08 15.29 7.36
C LEU A 258 -12.84 15.38 8.26
N GLU A 259 -12.36 14.23 8.72
CA GLU A 259 -11.26 14.09 9.66
C GLU A 259 -10.03 13.51 8.98
N ASP A 260 -8.87 13.74 9.59
CA ASP A 260 -7.62 13.26 9.03
C ASP A 260 -7.49 11.74 9.22
N VAL A 261 -7.34 10.97 8.15
CA VAL A 261 -7.09 9.52 8.17
C VAL A 261 -5.64 9.26 8.60
N ARG A 262 -5.44 8.34 9.54
CA ARG A 262 -4.13 8.00 10.09
C ARG A 262 -3.62 6.63 9.67
N ALA A 263 -4.52 5.66 9.62
CA ALA A 263 -4.17 4.28 9.30
C ALA A 263 -5.36 3.57 8.67
N ILE A 264 -5.08 2.52 7.92
CA ILE A 264 -6.08 1.58 7.45
C ILE A 264 -5.60 0.16 7.71
N ASP A 265 -6.54 -0.73 7.98
CA ASP A 265 -6.29 -2.16 7.94
C ASP A 265 -7.44 -2.87 7.23
N MET A 266 -7.14 -4.01 6.62
CA MET A 266 -8.07 -4.74 5.78
C MET A 266 -8.11 -6.21 6.13
N ARG A 267 -9.32 -6.76 6.11
CA ARG A 267 -9.57 -8.20 6.23
C ARG A 267 -10.70 -8.59 5.30
N GLY A 268 -10.40 -9.44 4.33
CA GLY A 268 -11.35 -9.83 3.29
C GLY A 268 -11.89 -8.60 2.55
N ASP A 269 -13.20 -8.38 2.66
CA ASP A 269 -13.93 -7.34 1.93
C ASP A 269 -14.17 -6.09 2.78
N ARG A 270 -13.46 -5.95 3.90
CA ARG A 270 -13.67 -4.86 4.85
C ARG A 270 -12.37 -4.11 5.10
N ILE A 271 -12.48 -2.78 5.13
CA ILE A 271 -11.41 -1.88 5.53
C ILE A 271 -11.87 -1.11 6.77
N ALA A 272 -11.03 -1.07 7.80
CA ALA A 272 -11.18 -0.12 8.89
C ALA A 272 -10.33 1.12 8.59
N VAL A 273 -10.94 2.31 8.65
CA VAL A 273 -10.30 3.60 8.37
C VAL A 273 -10.21 4.41 9.65
N LEU A 274 -9.01 4.51 10.23
CA LEU A 274 -8.75 5.21 11.48
C LEU A 274 -8.59 6.71 11.26
N PHE A 275 -9.26 7.52 12.08
CA PHE A 275 -9.10 8.97 12.11
C PHE A 275 -8.17 9.42 13.24
N SER A 276 -7.66 10.65 13.13
CA SER A 276 -6.71 11.25 14.08
C SER A 276 -7.21 11.33 15.53
N ARG A 277 -8.53 11.34 15.75
CA ARG A 277 -9.18 11.34 17.07
C ARG A 277 -9.47 9.93 17.63
N GLY A 278 -9.01 8.88 16.95
CA GLY A 278 -9.22 7.49 17.37
C GLY A 278 -10.60 6.91 17.01
N GLY A 279 -11.50 7.70 16.41
CA GLY A 279 -12.68 7.14 15.74
C GLY A 279 -12.29 6.38 14.47
N PHE A 280 -13.16 5.50 13.97
CA PHE A 280 -12.94 4.84 12.68
C PHE A 280 -14.25 4.60 11.92
N ASP A 281 -14.13 4.47 10.60
CA ASP A 281 -15.19 3.99 9.72
C ASP A 281 -14.88 2.57 9.26
N MET A 282 -15.91 1.71 9.19
CA MET A 282 -15.83 0.42 8.51
C MET A 282 -16.36 0.58 7.09
N VAL A 283 -15.56 0.18 6.11
CA VAL A 283 -15.88 0.31 4.69
C VAL A 283 -15.99 -1.09 4.08
N ASP A 284 -17.13 -1.40 3.49
CA ASP A 284 -17.30 -2.54 2.60
C ASP A 284 -16.66 -2.22 1.25
N VAL A 285 -15.70 -3.05 0.85
CA VAL A 285 -14.97 -2.95 -0.41
C VAL A 285 -15.15 -4.20 -1.25
N SER A 286 -16.21 -4.99 -1.02
CA SER A 286 -16.63 -6.12 -1.85
C SER A 286 -16.76 -5.72 -3.32
N SER A 287 -17.23 -4.49 -3.58
CA SER A 287 -17.14 -3.78 -4.86
C SER A 287 -16.15 -2.61 -4.76
N PRO A 288 -14.88 -2.76 -5.19
CA PRO A 288 -13.86 -1.71 -5.09
C PRO A 288 -14.21 -0.42 -5.85
N LEU A 289 -15.12 -0.50 -6.81
CA LEU A 289 -15.63 0.65 -7.58
C LEU A 289 -16.73 1.43 -6.85
N ASP A 290 -17.31 0.85 -5.81
CA ASP A 290 -18.36 1.47 -5.01
C ASP A 290 -18.14 1.12 -3.53
N PRO A 291 -17.04 1.61 -2.92
CA PRO A 291 -16.74 1.38 -1.52
C PRO A 291 -17.77 2.10 -0.66
N ARG A 292 -18.35 1.40 0.32
CA ARG A 292 -19.46 1.92 1.14
C ARG A 292 -19.13 1.89 2.61
N VAL A 293 -19.32 3.00 3.30
CA VAL A 293 -19.21 3.03 4.77
C VAL A 293 -20.42 2.27 5.36
N ILE A 294 -20.16 1.17 6.06
CA ILE A 294 -21.19 0.29 6.64
C ILE A 294 -21.33 0.44 8.16
N ASP A 295 -20.32 0.99 8.84
CA ASP A 295 -20.33 1.16 10.29
C ASP A 295 -19.43 2.32 10.70
N ARG A 296 -19.70 2.92 11.86
CA ARG A 296 -18.94 4.06 12.38
C ARG A 296 -18.76 3.95 13.88
N TYR A 297 -17.51 4.04 14.31
CA TYR A 297 -17.15 4.22 15.70
C TYR A 297 -16.62 5.64 15.90
N ARG A 298 -17.18 6.34 16.90
CA ARG A 298 -16.71 7.65 17.34
C ARG A 298 -16.43 7.57 18.82
N ARG A 299 -15.29 8.13 19.22
CA ARG A 299 -14.88 8.21 20.61
C ARG A 299 -15.39 9.51 21.21
N ASP A 300 -15.82 9.44 22.46
CA ASP A 300 -16.21 10.62 23.23
C ASP A 300 -14.98 11.42 23.71
N ASP A 301 -13.84 10.75 23.88
CA ASP A 301 -12.59 11.33 24.37
C ASP A 301 -11.61 11.64 23.22
N ASP A 302 -11.18 12.91 23.15
CA ASP A 302 -10.11 13.38 22.26
C ASP A 302 -8.72 13.01 22.84
N LEU A 303 -8.36 11.72 22.80
CA LEU A 303 -6.95 11.33 22.92
C LEU A 303 -6.25 11.59 21.58
N SER A 304 -5.14 12.31 21.64
CA SER A 304 -4.60 13.01 20.47
C SER A 304 -3.62 12.20 19.60
N SER A 305 -3.29 10.95 19.95
CA SER A 305 -2.28 10.20 19.21
C SER A 305 -2.63 8.73 18.97
N TRP A 306 -3.61 8.49 18.11
CA TRP A 306 -3.85 7.18 17.49
C TRP A 306 -3.18 7.13 16.12
N ASN A 307 -2.40 6.08 15.84
CA ASN A 307 -1.65 5.95 14.59
C ASN A 307 -1.73 4.56 13.97
N GLY A 308 -2.43 3.61 14.60
CA GLY A 308 -2.58 2.25 14.09
C GLY A 308 -3.96 1.66 14.36
N ILE A 309 -4.40 0.80 13.46
CA ILE A 309 -5.65 0.05 13.53
C ILE A 309 -5.41 -1.37 13.03
N LYS A 310 -6.11 -2.35 13.61
CA LYS A 310 -6.04 -3.75 13.21
C LYS A 310 -7.41 -4.41 13.29
N LEU A 311 -7.81 -5.10 12.23
CA LEU A 311 -8.98 -5.97 12.17
C LEU A 311 -8.63 -7.35 12.73
N ILE A 312 -9.00 -7.61 13.99
CA ILE A 312 -8.67 -8.86 14.69
C ILE A 312 -9.53 -10.02 14.18
N ASP A 313 -10.80 -9.74 13.92
CA ASP A 313 -11.78 -10.63 13.28
C ASP A 313 -12.92 -9.77 12.70
N ASP A 314 -14.05 -10.40 12.34
CA ASP A 314 -15.18 -9.70 11.72
C ASP A 314 -15.93 -8.76 12.69
N GLU A 315 -15.79 -9.00 13.99
CA GLU A 315 -16.44 -8.25 15.07
C GLU A 315 -15.47 -7.31 15.79
N HIS A 316 -14.19 -7.64 15.89
CA HIS A 316 -13.24 -6.95 16.75
C HIS A 316 -12.25 -6.11 15.96
N VAL A 317 -12.14 -4.84 16.35
CA VAL A 317 -11.17 -3.87 15.84
C VAL A 317 -10.32 -3.39 17.01
N LEU A 318 -9.01 -3.43 16.88
CA LEU A 318 -8.10 -2.83 17.84
C LEU A 318 -7.50 -1.56 17.26
N ILE A 319 -7.64 -0.44 17.96
CA ILE A 319 -6.91 0.80 17.66
C ILE A 319 -5.76 0.96 18.64
N TYR A 320 -4.65 1.54 18.19
CA TYR A 320 -3.45 1.67 19.01
C TYR A 320 -2.61 2.89 18.62
N GLY A 321 -1.71 3.27 19.53
CA GLY A 321 -0.70 4.29 19.29
C GLY A 321 0.08 4.69 20.54
N PRO A 322 0.72 5.87 20.54
CA PRO A 322 1.45 6.39 21.68
C PRO A 322 0.65 6.46 22.99
N ASP A 323 -0.68 6.64 22.90
CA ASP A 323 -1.58 6.72 24.06
C ASP A 323 -2.05 5.35 24.58
N GLY A 324 -1.66 4.24 23.96
CA GLY A 324 -2.01 2.88 24.38
C GLY A 324 -2.81 2.11 23.33
N ALA A 325 -3.79 1.32 23.76
CA ALA A 325 -4.65 0.52 22.89
C ALA A 325 -6.11 0.48 23.36
N GLU A 326 -7.05 0.32 22.43
CA GLU A 326 -8.47 0.09 22.72
C GLU A 326 -9.03 -1.01 21.80
N LEU A 327 -9.74 -1.98 22.41
CA LEU A 327 -10.46 -3.02 21.70
C LEU A 327 -11.92 -2.63 21.55
N VAL A 328 -12.40 -2.54 20.32
CA VAL A 328 -13.78 -2.21 19.98
C VAL A 328 -14.43 -3.44 19.38
N LYS A 329 -15.61 -3.81 19.89
CA LYS A 329 -16.48 -4.84 19.31
C LYS A 329 -17.62 -4.20 18.56
N ARG A 330 -17.82 -4.64 17.32
CA ARG A 330 -18.98 -4.32 16.51
C ARG A 330 -20.17 -5.13 17.00
N THR A 331 -21.28 -4.47 17.19
CA THR A 331 -22.57 -5.10 17.51
C THR A 331 -23.56 -4.79 16.39
N ALA A 332 -24.73 -5.41 16.42
CA ALA A 332 -25.79 -5.12 15.45
C ALA A 332 -26.32 -3.68 15.55
N GLU A 333 -26.19 -3.04 16.72
CA GLU A 333 -26.67 -1.67 16.94
C GLU A 333 -25.56 -0.63 16.71
N LYS A 334 -24.44 -0.77 17.43
CA LYS A 334 -23.30 0.15 17.36
C LYS A 334 -22.02 -0.50 17.87
N PRO A 335 -20.83 -0.08 17.41
CA PRO A 335 -19.58 -0.51 17.99
C PRO A 335 -19.45 -0.06 19.46
N VAL A 336 -18.93 -0.92 20.31
CA VAL A 336 -18.74 -0.70 21.75
C VAL A 336 -17.31 -0.99 22.17
N SER A 337 -16.75 -0.15 23.05
CA SER A 337 -15.44 -0.41 23.64
C SER A 337 -15.52 -1.58 24.62
N LEU A 338 -14.65 -2.57 24.44
CA LEU A 338 -14.55 -3.76 25.29
C LEU A 338 -13.43 -3.68 26.33
N GLY A 339 -12.44 -2.80 26.13
CA GLY A 339 -11.29 -2.68 26.99
C GLY A 339 -10.31 -1.63 26.46
N LYS A 340 -9.65 -0.92 27.39
CA LYS A 340 -8.61 0.08 27.13
C LYS A 340 -7.37 -0.29 27.94
N TRP A 341 -6.20 -0.12 27.33
CA TRP A 341 -4.90 -0.33 27.97
C TRP A 341 -4.08 0.94 27.80
N GLU A 342 -3.85 1.62 28.92
CA GLU A 342 -3.26 2.95 28.96
C GLU A 342 -1.72 2.89 29.00
N VAL A 343 -1.06 4.00 28.69
CA VAL A 343 0.41 4.14 28.67
C VAL A 343 1.10 3.60 29.94
N PRO A 344 0.60 3.80 31.18
CA PRO A 344 1.24 3.22 32.37
C PRO A 344 1.32 1.69 32.35
N GLU A 345 0.33 1.01 31.76
CA GLU A 345 0.24 -0.45 31.69
C GLU A 345 1.11 -1.01 30.57
N VAL A 346 0.85 -0.56 29.33
CA VAL A 346 1.39 -1.18 28.12
C VAL A 346 2.41 -0.31 27.37
N GLY A 347 2.48 0.98 27.70
CA GLY A 347 3.36 1.94 27.02
C GLY A 347 2.80 2.39 25.68
N ALA A 348 3.68 2.95 24.84
CA ALA A 348 3.35 3.30 23.46
C ALA A 348 3.34 2.02 22.61
N ILE A 349 2.26 1.81 21.86
CA ILE A 349 2.08 0.65 20.99
C ILE A 349 2.42 1.01 19.56
N PHE A 350 3.21 0.17 18.90
CA PHE A 350 3.71 0.40 17.54
C PHE A 350 3.16 -0.62 16.53
N ALA A 351 2.86 -1.84 16.97
CA ALA A 351 2.35 -2.87 16.09
C ALA A 351 1.45 -3.86 16.83
N VAL A 352 0.53 -4.46 16.08
CA VAL A 352 -0.47 -5.38 16.59
C VAL A 352 -0.73 -6.46 15.56
N ASP A 353 -0.84 -7.70 16.03
CA ASP A 353 -1.36 -8.79 15.21
C ASP A 353 -2.10 -9.84 16.05
N ALA A 354 -2.81 -10.75 15.37
CA ALA A 354 -3.67 -11.74 16.02
C ALA A 354 -3.16 -13.17 15.83
N PHE A 355 -3.11 -13.93 16.92
CA PHE A 355 -2.89 -15.36 16.94
C PHE A 355 -4.10 -16.05 17.59
N ASP A 356 -5.00 -16.58 16.75
CA ASP A 356 -6.27 -17.17 17.19
C ASP A 356 -7.13 -16.17 17.99
N ASP A 357 -7.49 -16.49 19.24
CA ASP A 357 -8.24 -15.61 20.15
C ASP A 357 -7.34 -14.70 21.01
N THR A 358 -6.05 -14.62 20.66
CA THR A 358 -5.07 -13.80 21.38
C THR A 358 -4.52 -12.71 20.48
N VAL A 359 -4.67 -11.47 20.92
CA VAL A 359 -4.04 -10.29 20.30
C VAL A 359 -2.67 -10.10 20.92
N LEU A 360 -1.66 -9.93 20.06
CA LEU A 360 -0.31 -9.56 20.45
C LEU A 360 -0.14 -8.08 20.17
N ILE A 361 0.28 -7.32 21.18
CA ILE A 361 0.63 -5.91 21.04
C ILE A 361 2.12 -5.73 21.31
N ALA A 362 2.81 -5.01 20.44
CA ALA A 362 4.24 -4.72 20.52
C ALA A 362 4.45 -3.21 20.66
N GLY A 363 5.32 -2.82 21.58
CA GLY A 363 5.55 -1.41 21.91
C GLY A 363 6.88 -1.13 22.60
N ASN A 364 6.98 0.03 23.23
CA ASN A 364 8.21 0.47 23.91
C ASN A 364 8.46 -0.19 25.28
N LYS A 365 7.47 -0.88 25.86
CA LYS A 365 7.61 -1.64 27.12
C LYS A 365 7.72 -3.16 26.91
N GLY A 366 7.55 -3.64 25.69
CA GLY A 366 7.67 -5.06 25.39
C GLY A 366 6.61 -5.58 24.43
N VAL A 367 6.37 -6.88 24.53
CA VAL A 367 5.27 -7.59 23.85
C VAL A 367 4.28 -8.05 24.90
N PHE A 368 2.99 -7.82 24.68
CA PHE A 368 1.91 -8.26 25.57
C PHE A 368 0.91 -9.13 24.80
N ALA A 369 0.30 -10.09 25.50
CA ALA A 369 -0.84 -10.86 25.01
C ALA A 369 -2.13 -10.42 25.70
N ILE A 370 -3.20 -10.30 24.92
CA ILE A 370 -4.55 -10.04 25.39
C ILE A 370 -5.46 -11.10 24.78
N ARG A 371 -6.17 -11.85 25.62
CA ARG A 371 -7.15 -12.85 25.16
C ARG A 371 -8.51 -12.18 24.93
N THR A 372 -8.99 -12.13 23.69
CA THR A 372 -10.22 -11.41 23.32
C THR A 372 -11.48 -12.06 23.88
N SER A 373 -11.44 -13.39 24.04
CA SER A 373 -12.51 -14.21 24.62
C SER A 373 -12.61 -14.09 26.14
N SER A 374 -11.60 -13.54 26.82
CA SER A 374 -11.63 -13.35 28.28
C SER A 374 -12.55 -12.20 28.67
N GLU A 375 -13.33 -12.35 29.75
CA GLU A 375 -14.15 -11.25 30.27
C GLU A 375 -13.30 -10.09 30.82
N ARG A 376 -12.17 -10.40 31.46
CA ARG A 376 -11.30 -9.40 32.12
C ARG A 376 -10.28 -8.75 31.18
N ARG A 377 -9.96 -9.39 30.05
CA ARG A 377 -9.02 -8.90 29.00
C ARG A 377 -7.74 -8.25 29.55
N VAL A 378 -7.11 -8.88 30.53
CA VAL A 378 -5.88 -8.38 31.15
C VAL A 378 -4.72 -8.49 30.16
N ALA A 379 -3.89 -7.46 30.05
CA ALA A 379 -2.66 -7.53 29.25
C ALA A 379 -1.57 -8.29 30.01
N HIS A 380 -1.10 -9.39 29.45
CA HIS A 380 -0.02 -10.20 30.02
C HIS A 380 1.29 -9.89 29.29
N ARG A 381 2.27 -9.32 29.99
CA ARG A 381 3.59 -9.06 29.42
C ARG A 381 4.33 -10.36 29.14
N LEU A 382 4.74 -10.56 27.89
CA LEU A 382 5.44 -11.75 27.41
C LEU A 382 6.94 -11.50 27.19
N LEU A 383 7.34 -10.31 26.80
CA LEU A 383 8.75 -9.95 26.62
C LEU A 383 8.95 -8.50 27.06
N GLU A 384 10.15 -8.17 27.49
CA GLU A 384 10.57 -6.78 27.75
C GLU A 384 11.43 -6.28 26.58
N GLY A 385 11.43 -4.96 26.37
CA GLY A 385 12.21 -4.30 25.32
C GLY A 385 11.38 -3.42 24.40
N VAL A 386 12.00 -2.91 23.34
CA VAL A 386 11.35 -2.06 22.33
C VAL A 386 11.10 -2.89 21.07
N TYR A 387 9.84 -3.09 20.74
CA TYR A 387 9.41 -3.82 19.55
C TYR A 387 8.56 -2.90 18.68
N VAL A 388 9.02 -2.69 17.45
CA VAL A 388 8.35 -1.81 16.46
C VAL A 388 7.44 -2.58 15.51
N GLY A 389 7.49 -3.91 15.53
CA GLY A 389 6.70 -4.79 14.68
C GLY A 389 6.37 -6.11 15.37
N VAL A 390 5.18 -6.63 15.11
CA VAL A 390 4.77 -8.00 15.42
C VAL A 390 3.92 -8.50 14.27
N ASP A 391 4.30 -9.63 13.69
CA ASP A 391 3.63 -10.21 12.53
C ASP A 391 3.45 -11.72 12.72
N VAL A 392 2.24 -12.23 12.49
CA VAL A 392 1.86 -13.62 12.69
C VAL A 392 1.77 -14.34 11.34
N HIS A 393 2.65 -15.32 11.14
CA HIS A 393 2.58 -16.27 10.03
C HIS A 393 2.57 -17.69 10.60
N LYS A 394 1.37 -18.19 10.91
CA LYS A 394 1.21 -19.42 11.70
C LYS A 394 2.06 -20.58 11.16
N PRO A 395 2.75 -21.33 12.03
CA PRO A 395 2.73 -21.25 13.51
C PRO A 395 3.73 -20.25 14.12
N TYR A 396 4.40 -19.44 13.30
CA TYR A 396 5.47 -18.55 13.72
C TYR A 396 4.99 -17.12 13.99
N ILE A 397 5.71 -16.44 14.87
CA ILE A 397 5.53 -15.03 15.20
C ILE A 397 6.86 -14.34 14.96
N TYR A 398 6.86 -13.28 14.16
CA TYR A 398 8.03 -12.45 13.91
C TYR A 398 7.95 -11.21 14.79
N LEU A 399 9.01 -10.97 15.55
CA LEU A 399 9.16 -9.84 16.44
C LEU A 399 10.22 -8.92 15.87
N VAL A 400 9.85 -7.69 15.56
CA VAL A 400 10.76 -6.72 14.95
C VAL A 400 11.21 -5.71 15.99
N GLN A 401 12.51 -5.72 16.26
CA GLN A 401 13.20 -4.70 17.03
C GLN A 401 13.86 -3.70 16.08
N PRO A 402 14.30 -2.52 16.55
CA PRO A 402 14.91 -1.50 15.70
C PRO A 402 16.07 -2.01 14.82
N THR A 403 16.85 -2.99 15.27
CA THR A 403 18.06 -3.46 14.57
C THR A 403 18.06 -4.93 14.20
N ARG A 404 16.99 -5.69 14.52
CA ARG A 404 16.92 -7.13 14.27
C ARG A 404 15.50 -7.65 14.23
N VAL A 405 15.32 -8.80 13.58
CA VAL A 405 14.07 -9.58 13.60
C VAL A 405 14.31 -10.89 14.34
N GLU A 406 13.41 -11.24 15.25
CA GLU A 406 13.45 -12.51 15.99
C GLU A 406 12.24 -13.35 15.60
N VAL A 407 12.42 -14.67 15.48
CA VAL A 407 11.32 -15.61 15.23
C VAL A 407 11.00 -16.36 16.51
N THR A 408 9.72 -16.46 16.84
CA THR A 408 9.26 -17.25 17.98
C THR A 408 8.02 -18.07 17.64
N SER A 409 7.58 -18.88 18.59
CA SER A 409 6.31 -19.59 18.56
C SER A 409 5.50 -19.22 19.80
N PRO A 410 4.17 -19.41 19.81
CA PRO A 410 3.37 -19.15 21.01
C PRO A 410 3.92 -19.84 22.26
N LYS A 411 4.39 -21.09 22.13
CA LYS A 411 4.96 -21.87 23.23
C LYS A 411 6.25 -21.25 23.78
N HIS A 412 7.11 -20.72 22.92
CA HIS A 412 8.35 -20.05 23.35
C HIS A 412 8.04 -18.68 23.95
N LEU A 413 7.13 -17.93 23.33
CA LEU A 413 6.75 -16.60 23.78
C LEU A 413 6.12 -16.62 25.19
N LEU A 414 5.29 -17.63 25.50
CA LEU A 414 4.75 -17.86 26.85
C LEU A 414 5.81 -18.21 27.90
N ARG A 415 7.02 -18.59 27.47
CA ARG A 415 8.18 -18.82 28.35
C ARG A 415 9.13 -17.63 28.38
N HIS A 416 8.72 -16.48 27.82
CA HIS A 416 9.55 -15.29 27.67
C HIS A 416 10.80 -15.55 26.80
N LEU A 417 10.68 -16.41 25.79
CA LEU A 417 11.76 -16.79 24.87
C LEU A 417 11.48 -16.35 23.43
N SER A 418 12.54 -15.90 22.74
CA SER A 418 12.57 -15.68 21.29
C SER A 418 13.73 -16.46 20.66
N GLY A 419 13.64 -16.71 19.35
CA GLY A 419 14.65 -17.44 18.58
C GLY A 419 15.87 -16.59 18.23
N SER A 420 16.80 -17.18 17.46
CA SER A 420 18.00 -16.49 16.99
C SER A 420 17.63 -15.26 16.14
N PRO A 421 18.22 -14.08 16.40
CA PRO A 421 17.91 -12.88 15.65
C PRO A 421 18.52 -12.90 14.25
N VAL A 422 17.80 -12.35 13.29
CA VAL A 422 18.30 -11.89 11.99
C VAL A 422 18.66 -10.41 12.14
N VAL A 423 19.95 -10.10 12.12
CA VAL A 423 20.45 -8.72 12.23
C VAL A 423 20.09 -7.94 10.96
N LEU A 424 19.50 -6.77 11.13
CA LEU A 424 19.25 -5.83 10.04
C LEU A 424 20.57 -5.11 9.73
N SER A 425 20.78 -4.70 8.48
CA SER A 425 22.03 -4.09 8.03
C SER A 425 22.47 -2.89 8.88
N ASP A 426 23.77 -2.64 8.97
CA ASP A 426 24.31 -1.51 9.75
C ASP A 426 23.65 -0.17 9.37
N GLY A 427 23.24 0.58 10.39
CA GLY A 427 22.54 1.86 10.24
C GLY A 427 21.03 1.76 10.00
N PHE A 428 20.51 0.56 9.69
CA PHE A 428 19.08 0.34 9.55
C PHE A 428 18.37 0.47 10.89
N THR A 429 17.29 1.25 10.92
CA THR A 429 16.42 1.39 12.09
C THR A 429 14.98 1.12 11.68
N ALA A 430 14.48 -0.07 12.01
CA ALA A 430 13.11 -0.49 11.76
C ALA A 430 12.11 0.49 12.41
N LYS A 431 11.05 0.77 11.66
CA LYS A 431 9.89 1.56 12.11
C LYS A 431 8.59 0.75 12.10
N GLY A 432 8.52 -0.27 11.26
CA GLY A 432 7.43 -1.21 11.19
C GLY A 432 7.79 -2.41 10.34
N SER A 433 6.83 -3.31 10.20
CA SER A 433 6.94 -4.49 9.37
C SER A 433 5.57 -4.94 8.87
N ARG A 434 5.57 -5.75 7.80
CA ARG A 434 4.38 -6.39 7.27
C ARG A 434 4.71 -7.70 6.59
N ILE A 435 3.91 -8.74 6.81
CA ILE A 435 3.94 -9.94 5.98
C ILE A 435 3.36 -9.63 4.59
N ALA A 436 4.09 -10.09 3.58
CA ALA A 436 3.88 -9.86 2.16
C ALA A 436 4.07 -11.19 1.41
N GLY A 437 3.02 -12.03 1.39
CA GLY A 437 3.12 -13.39 0.82
C GLY A 437 4.12 -14.25 1.59
N ASN A 438 5.18 -14.69 0.90
CA ASN A 438 6.28 -15.47 1.48
C ASN A 438 7.46 -14.62 1.95
N SER A 439 7.25 -13.32 2.16
CA SER A 439 8.28 -12.41 2.65
C SER A 439 7.76 -11.60 3.85
N LEU A 440 8.67 -11.27 4.76
CA LEU A 440 8.45 -10.26 5.80
C LEU A 440 9.22 -9.02 5.36
N MET A 441 8.49 -7.95 5.08
CA MET A 441 9.07 -6.67 4.74
C MET A 441 9.25 -5.87 6.02
N VAL A 442 10.47 -5.41 6.29
CA VAL A 442 10.80 -4.54 7.41
C VAL A 442 11.17 -3.18 6.84
N PHE A 443 10.48 -2.13 7.23
CA PHE A 443 10.73 -0.78 6.72
C PHE A 443 11.20 0.14 7.82
N GLY A 444 12.22 0.93 7.49
CA GLY A 444 12.78 1.98 8.31
C GLY A 444 12.21 3.34 7.92
N LYS A 445 12.97 4.40 8.20
CA LYS A 445 12.58 5.75 7.79
C LYS A 445 12.67 5.93 6.27
N ASP A 446 13.78 5.51 5.69
CA ASP A 446 14.11 5.79 4.29
C ASP A 446 14.55 4.51 3.58
N GLU A 447 14.18 3.32 4.03
CA GLU A 447 14.65 2.07 3.41
C GLU A 447 13.75 0.90 3.79
N ALA A 448 13.76 -0.16 2.98
CA ALA A 448 13.06 -1.39 3.28
C ALA A 448 13.99 -2.60 3.08
N VAL A 449 13.83 -3.61 3.93
CA VAL A 449 14.55 -4.86 3.89
C VAL A 449 13.54 -5.99 3.72
N GLU A 450 13.82 -6.89 2.80
CA GLU A 450 13.02 -8.09 2.57
C GLU A 450 13.67 -9.29 3.23
N LEU A 451 12.90 -9.96 4.09
CA LEU A 451 13.25 -11.25 4.67
C LEU A 451 12.39 -12.35 4.02
N SER A 452 13.01 -13.28 3.31
CA SER A 452 12.31 -14.44 2.77
C SER A 452 11.85 -15.36 3.91
N LEU A 453 10.58 -15.74 3.84
CA LEU A 453 9.92 -16.71 4.70
C LEU A 453 9.80 -18.08 4.01
N ALA A 454 10.60 -18.36 2.96
CA ALA A 454 10.66 -19.69 2.35
C ALA A 454 11.02 -20.79 3.38
N ASN A 455 11.78 -20.42 4.42
CA ASN A 455 11.89 -21.18 5.66
C ASN A 455 11.40 -20.30 6.83
N PRO A 456 10.11 -20.37 7.21
CA PRO A 456 9.53 -19.49 8.21
C PRO A 456 10.22 -19.52 9.59
N ALA A 457 10.84 -20.66 9.95
CA ALA A 457 11.58 -20.79 11.20
C ALA A 457 12.95 -20.10 11.20
N ARG A 458 13.49 -19.80 10.01
CA ARG A 458 14.83 -19.24 9.79
C ARG A 458 14.80 -18.27 8.60
N PRO A 459 14.12 -17.12 8.75
CA PRO A 459 14.02 -16.14 7.69
C PRO A 459 15.41 -15.64 7.30
N GLN A 460 15.56 -15.27 6.03
CA GLN A 460 16.83 -14.81 5.48
C GLN A 460 16.64 -13.48 4.75
N MET A 461 17.56 -12.55 4.96
CA MET A 461 17.56 -11.30 4.20
C MET A 461 17.91 -11.58 2.73
N VAL A 462 16.99 -11.25 1.81
CA VAL A 462 17.14 -11.52 0.37
C VAL A 462 17.21 -10.26 -0.48
N GLY A 463 16.72 -9.13 0.05
CA GLY A 463 16.67 -7.86 -0.66
C GLY A 463 16.75 -6.66 0.27
N ARG A 464 17.19 -5.53 -0.29
CA ARG A 464 17.16 -4.21 0.35
C ARG A 464 16.82 -3.20 -0.73
N LEU A 465 15.85 -2.35 -0.41
CA LEU A 465 15.48 -1.17 -1.18
C LEU A 465 16.08 0.04 -0.49
N ALA A 466 17.00 0.70 -1.17
CA ALA A 466 17.80 1.77 -0.59
C ALA A 466 17.06 3.12 -0.62
N ALA A 467 17.50 4.05 0.23
CA ALA A 467 16.86 5.35 0.41
C ALA A 467 16.82 6.24 -0.83
N ASP A 468 17.85 6.14 -1.65
CA ASP A 468 17.89 6.77 -2.96
C ASP A 468 16.82 6.19 -3.89
N GLU A 469 16.57 4.89 -3.87
CA GLU A 469 15.60 4.21 -4.73
C GLU A 469 14.14 4.44 -4.31
N VAL A 470 13.84 4.39 -3.01
CA VAL A 470 12.42 4.39 -2.54
C VAL A 470 11.99 5.62 -1.78
N GLY A 471 12.93 6.46 -1.31
CA GLY A 471 12.62 7.63 -0.48
C GLY A 471 12.07 7.24 0.89
N ARG A 472 11.27 8.12 1.49
CA ARG A 472 10.66 7.83 2.79
C ARG A 472 9.49 6.88 2.60
N VAL A 473 9.63 5.65 3.10
CA VAL A 473 8.55 4.66 3.12
C VAL A 473 7.70 4.84 4.38
N VAL A 474 6.39 4.91 4.21
CA VAL A 474 5.42 5.03 5.31
C VAL A 474 4.74 3.68 5.58
N ASP A 475 4.30 3.02 4.52
CA ASP A 475 3.63 1.72 4.60
C ASP A 475 3.85 0.95 3.29
N LEU A 476 3.55 -0.34 3.29
CA LEU A 476 3.67 -1.21 2.12
C LEU A 476 2.60 -2.30 2.11
N ALA A 477 2.39 -2.89 0.94
CA ALA A 477 1.53 -4.04 0.71
C ALA A 477 2.15 -4.88 -0.42
N ALA A 478 1.75 -6.13 -0.55
CA ALA A 478 2.28 -7.00 -1.61
C ALA A 478 1.24 -7.97 -2.16
N ASP A 479 1.56 -8.53 -3.32
CA ASP A 479 0.79 -9.60 -3.94
C ASP A 479 1.48 -10.96 -4.01
N GLY A 480 2.64 -11.07 -3.38
CA GLY A 480 3.49 -12.24 -3.42
C GLY A 480 4.54 -12.15 -4.52
N GLU A 481 4.25 -11.46 -5.62
CA GLU A 481 5.23 -11.21 -6.68
C GLU A 481 5.75 -9.77 -6.67
N ARG A 482 4.93 -8.80 -6.25
CA ARG A 482 5.23 -7.38 -6.28
C ARG A 482 5.02 -6.76 -4.92
N THR A 483 5.85 -5.75 -4.66
CA THR A 483 5.71 -4.89 -3.50
C THR A 483 5.22 -3.52 -3.95
N TYR A 484 4.19 -3.03 -3.28
CA TYR A 484 3.67 -1.69 -3.40
C TYR A 484 4.13 -0.89 -2.19
N LEU A 485 4.84 0.23 -2.42
CA LEU A 485 5.41 1.05 -1.37
C LEU A 485 4.68 2.40 -1.38
N LEU A 486 4.18 2.82 -0.23
CA LEU A 486 3.61 4.15 -0.06
C LEU A 486 4.60 5.04 0.69
N GLY A 487 4.85 6.22 0.14
CA GLY A 487 5.79 7.16 0.73
C GLY A 487 5.58 8.61 0.30
N ASP A 488 6.60 9.42 0.54
CA ASP A 488 6.66 10.81 0.07
C ASP A 488 6.61 10.93 -1.46
N ARG A 489 7.03 9.88 -2.16
CA ARG A 489 7.03 9.74 -3.62
C ARG A 489 5.73 9.14 -4.20
N GLY A 490 4.68 8.98 -3.39
CA GLY A 490 3.41 8.38 -3.84
C GLY A 490 3.40 6.86 -3.71
N LEU A 491 2.62 6.18 -4.56
CA LEU A 491 2.50 4.72 -4.57
C LEU A 491 3.49 4.16 -5.60
N GLN A 492 4.61 3.61 -5.15
CA GLN A 492 5.61 2.98 -6.01
C GLN A 492 5.33 1.48 -6.16
N ILE A 493 5.71 0.93 -7.30
CA ILE A 493 5.62 -0.50 -7.60
C ILE A 493 7.04 -1.03 -7.79
N ALA A 494 7.50 -1.84 -6.85
CA ALA A 494 8.77 -2.53 -6.99
C ALA A 494 8.68 -3.59 -8.09
N ASP A 495 9.80 -3.83 -8.76
CA ASP A 495 9.93 -4.97 -9.67
C ASP A 495 9.78 -6.30 -8.90
N PRO A 496 9.61 -7.44 -9.61
CA PRO A 496 9.46 -8.73 -8.96
C PRO A 496 10.70 -9.20 -8.16
N SER A 497 11.85 -8.58 -8.35
CA SER A 497 13.05 -8.88 -7.58
C SER A 497 13.11 -8.12 -6.25
N GLY A 498 12.21 -7.14 -6.05
CA GLY A 498 12.20 -6.28 -4.87
C GLY A 498 13.44 -5.39 -4.76
N ARG A 499 14.16 -5.15 -5.87
CA ARG A 499 15.43 -4.40 -5.85
C ARG A 499 15.39 -3.06 -6.55
N SER A 500 14.39 -2.82 -7.39
CA SER A 500 14.22 -1.53 -8.03
C SER A 500 12.75 -1.16 -8.16
N ILE A 501 12.48 0.12 -8.39
CA ILE A 501 11.14 0.62 -8.65
C ILE A 501 10.87 0.55 -10.15
N SER A 502 9.85 -0.23 -10.50
CA SER A 502 9.42 -0.43 -11.90
C SER A 502 8.49 0.67 -12.39
N ASP A 503 7.65 1.23 -11.50
CA ASP A 503 6.69 2.28 -11.86
C ASP A 503 6.18 3.01 -10.61
N ALA A 504 5.40 4.08 -10.80
CA ALA A 504 4.73 4.79 -9.71
C ALA A 504 3.37 5.34 -10.12
N VAL A 505 2.44 5.40 -9.17
CA VAL A 505 1.12 6.03 -9.31
C VAL A 505 1.04 7.25 -8.42
N GLN A 506 0.60 8.38 -9.00
CA GLN A 506 0.33 9.57 -8.21
C GLN A 506 -0.95 9.41 -7.39
N VAL A 507 -0.77 9.18 -6.10
CA VAL A 507 -1.83 9.17 -5.09
C VAL A 507 -1.78 10.44 -4.25
N ARG A 508 -2.92 10.83 -3.69
CA ARG A 508 -3.02 11.93 -2.72
C ARG A 508 -2.68 11.45 -1.31
N GLY A 509 -2.79 10.16 -1.06
CA GLY A 509 -2.49 9.59 0.24
C GLY A 509 -1.02 9.30 0.49
N SER A 510 -0.68 9.27 1.77
CA SER A 510 0.68 9.04 2.27
C SER A 510 0.72 8.43 3.67
N GLN A 511 -0.42 7.97 4.20
CA GLN A 511 -0.54 7.56 5.61
C GLN A 511 -0.48 6.05 5.78
N ALA A 512 -1.21 5.29 4.96
CA ALA A 512 -1.24 3.83 5.01
C ALA A 512 -1.78 3.24 3.70
N ILE A 513 -1.47 1.97 3.43
CA ILE A 513 -2.06 1.21 2.33
C ILE A 513 -2.60 -0.14 2.77
N ALA A 514 -3.55 -0.63 2.01
CA ALA A 514 -4.05 -1.99 2.10
C ALA A 514 -4.34 -2.50 0.69
N ARG A 515 -4.43 -3.81 0.50
CA ARG A 515 -4.63 -4.39 -0.83
C ARG A 515 -5.65 -5.51 -0.79
N ARG A 516 -6.54 -5.52 -1.78
CA ARG A 516 -7.47 -6.62 -2.09
C ARG A 516 -7.37 -6.96 -3.57
N GLY A 517 -6.82 -8.13 -3.90
CA GLY A 517 -6.65 -8.56 -5.29
C GLY A 517 -5.86 -7.52 -6.11
N ARG A 518 -6.43 -7.05 -7.23
CA ARG A 518 -5.79 -6.03 -8.08
C ARG A 518 -5.92 -4.58 -7.57
N TYR A 519 -6.58 -4.36 -6.44
CA TYR A 519 -6.89 -3.03 -5.95
C TYR A 519 -6.04 -2.69 -4.73
N VAL A 520 -5.38 -1.54 -4.79
CA VAL A 520 -4.67 -0.94 -3.66
C VAL A 520 -5.49 0.23 -3.13
N PHE A 521 -5.73 0.23 -1.82
CA PHE A 521 -6.43 1.27 -1.11
C PHE A 521 -5.40 2.14 -0.42
N VAL A 522 -5.47 3.44 -0.64
CA VAL A 522 -4.48 4.40 -0.14
C VAL A 522 -5.16 5.40 0.77
N ALA A 523 -4.74 5.41 2.03
CA ALA A 523 -5.16 6.40 3.01
C ALA A 523 -4.34 7.68 2.82
N GLY A 524 -5.05 8.77 2.57
CA GLY A 524 -4.53 10.13 2.56
C GLY A 524 -5.19 11.00 3.59
N ASP A 525 -4.68 12.22 3.74
CA ASP A 525 -5.08 13.10 4.84
C ASP A 525 -6.57 13.09 5.06
N ARG A 526 -7.42 13.33 4.04
CA ARG A 526 -8.89 13.26 4.21
C ARG A 526 -9.57 12.35 3.20
N THR A 527 -8.86 11.33 2.72
CA THR A 527 -9.32 10.52 1.59
C THR A 527 -8.95 9.06 1.74
N LEU A 528 -9.82 8.18 1.27
CA LEU A 528 -9.46 6.81 0.90
C LEU A 528 -9.54 6.71 -0.63
N GLU A 529 -8.41 6.52 -1.29
CA GLU A 529 -8.35 6.35 -2.75
C GLU A 529 -8.28 4.86 -3.09
N VAL A 530 -8.96 4.46 -4.17
CA VAL A 530 -8.87 3.11 -4.74
C VAL A 530 -8.08 3.18 -6.04
N VAL A 531 -7.00 2.41 -6.09
CA VAL A 531 -6.07 2.33 -7.21
C VAL A 531 -6.15 0.93 -7.83
N ASP A 532 -6.47 0.86 -9.11
CA ASP A 532 -6.35 -0.36 -9.91
C ASP A 532 -4.89 -0.56 -10.34
N VAL A 533 -4.25 -1.57 -9.77
CA VAL A 533 -2.86 -1.95 -10.10
C VAL A 533 -2.76 -3.13 -11.06
N GLY A 534 -3.89 -3.58 -11.62
CA GLY A 534 -3.93 -4.64 -12.63
C GLY A 534 -3.04 -4.41 -13.86
N PRO A 535 -2.90 -3.19 -14.41
CA PRO A 535 -2.02 -2.95 -15.56
C PRO A 535 -0.56 -3.25 -15.28
N TYR A 536 -0.17 -3.16 -14.01
CA TYR A 536 1.17 -3.52 -13.60
C TYR A 536 1.29 -5.04 -13.58
N GLN A 537 0.30 -5.76 -13.06
CA GLN A 537 0.30 -7.21 -12.88
C GLN A 537 0.32 -8.04 -14.18
N VAL A 538 0.09 -7.44 -15.35
CA VAL A 538 0.11 -8.16 -16.63
C VAL A 538 1.51 -8.15 -17.23
N LYS A 539 1.95 -9.29 -17.76
CA LYS A 539 3.16 -9.39 -18.59
C LYS A 539 2.89 -8.72 -19.92
N ASP A 540 3.60 -7.63 -20.17
CA ASP A 540 3.70 -7.11 -21.52
C ASP A 540 4.71 -7.99 -22.28
N ASN A 541 4.21 -8.88 -23.14
CA ASN A 541 5.03 -9.71 -24.02
C ASN A 541 5.59 -8.90 -25.21
N ALA A 542 5.53 -7.55 -25.17
CA ALA A 542 6.25 -6.72 -26.12
C ALA A 542 7.71 -7.24 -26.23
N PRO A 543 8.20 -7.53 -27.45
CA PRO A 543 9.54 -8.04 -27.63
C PRO A 543 10.50 -7.08 -26.95
N ALA A 544 11.25 -7.58 -25.96
CA ALA A 544 12.23 -6.77 -25.25
C ALA A 544 13.04 -5.99 -26.28
N SER A 545 13.02 -4.65 -26.19
CA SER A 545 13.86 -3.82 -27.04
C SER A 545 15.26 -4.42 -27.04
N PRO A 546 15.86 -4.66 -28.22
CA PRO A 546 17.17 -5.31 -28.27
C PRO A 546 18.11 -4.55 -27.35
N ALA A 547 18.63 -5.24 -26.33
CA ALA A 547 19.55 -4.65 -25.38
C ALA A 547 20.66 -3.97 -26.19
N ALA A 548 20.83 -2.66 -25.99
CA ALA A 548 21.86 -1.91 -26.68
C ALA A 548 23.21 -2.57 -26.36
N GLN A 549 23.81 -3.21 -27.38
CA GLN A 549 25.11 -3.86 -27.31
C GLN A 549 26.24 -2.85 -27.37
#